data_AF-A0A7W0A5A8-F1
#
_entry.id   AF-A0A7W0A5A8-F1
#
_cell.length_a   1.000
_cell.length_b   1.000
_cell.length_c   1.000
_cell.angle_alpha   90.00
_cell.angle_beta   90.00
_cell.angle_gamma   90.00
#
_symmetry.space_group_name_H-M   'P 1'
#
loop_
_entity.id
_entity.type
_entity.pdbx_description
1 polymer ?
#
loop_
_entity_poly.entity_id
_entity_poly.type
_entity_poly.pdbx_seq_one_letter_code
_entity_poly.pdbx_strand_id
1 'polypeptide(L)'
;MMRPRVITILVSMLAVMSLSIAGASAQDASPAATPAAGSIQLTHPAHIHEGTCDELDPNPLFPLENPTQIEDSMVAHSMTTVDVSLDDILAAPHAVNVHESPENAANYVACGNIEGPVVDGTLIIGLNQLNDSGIAGVSVLEENDAGGTDVHVYIVYDLAS
;
A
#
# COMPACT_ATOMS: atom_id res chain seq x y z
N MET A 1 -29.84 3.29 55.90
CA MET A 1 -30.06 2.01 56.62
C MET A 1 -28.78 1.18 56.56
N MET A 2 -28.39 0.61 57.71
CA MET A 2 -27.14 -0.07 58.03
C MET A 2 -26.99 -1.47 57.39
N ARG A 3 -25.72 -1.87 57.18
CA ARG A 3 -25.21 -3.17 56.70
C ARG A 3 -25.37 -4.31 57.73
N PRO A 4 -25.32 -5.58 57.29
CA PRO A 4 -24.42 -6.56 57.93
C PRO A 4 -23.63 -7.39 56.88
N ARG A 5 -22.28 -7.45 56.95
CA ARG A 5 -21.38 -8.41 57.66
C ARG A 5 -21.45 -9.86 57.14
N VAL A 6 -20.53 -10.21 56.22
CA VAL A 6 -19.32 -11.09 56.37
C VAL A 6 -19.63 -12.56 56.71
N ILE A 7 -19.29 -13.48 55.78
CA ILE A 7 -18.82 -14.83 56.11
C ILE A 7 -17.64 -15.17 55.19
N THR A 8 -16.46 -15.25 55.81
CA THR A 8 -15.21 -15.78 55.26
C THR A 8 -15.31 -17.31 55.21
N ILE A 9 -15.08 -17.94 54.05
CA ILE A 9 -14.83 -19.38 53.97
C ILE A 9 -13.40 -19.58 53.46
N LEU A 10 -12.52 -19.94 54.40
CA LEU A 10 -11.22 -20.54 54.15
C LEU A 10 -11.43 -21.86 53.41
N VAL A 11 -10.90 -22.00 52.20
CA VAL A 11 -10.70 -23.31 51.57
C VAL A 11 -9.21 -23.60 51.59
N SER A 12 -8.88 -24.58 52.42
CA SER A 12 -7.55 -25.13 52.70
C SER A 12 -6.94 -25.81 51.49
N MET A 13 -5.65 -25.54 51.30
CA MET A 13 -4.71 -26.27 50.43
C MET A 13 -4.79 -27.79 50.64
N LEU A 14 -4.84 -28.54 49.53
CA LEU A 14 -4.25 -29.86 49.46
C LEU A 14 -3.45 -29.96 48.15
N ALA A 15 -2.15 -29.71 48.25
CA ALA A 15 -1.20 -29.92 47.19
C ALA A 15 -0.94 -31.42 47.04
N VAL A 16 -1.30 -31.99 45.89
CA VAL A 16 -0.90 -33.35 45.50
C VAL A 16 0.32 -33.20 44.61
N MET A 17 1.50 -33.42 45.19
CA MET A 17 2.78 -33.36 44.51
C MET A 17 3.11 -34.77 44.00
N SER A 18 2.70 -35.08 42.79
CA SER A 18 3.05 -36.33 42.11
C SER A 18 4.40 -36.18 41.39
N LEU A 19 5.40 -36.84 41.98
CA LEU A 19 6.74 -37.08 41.46
C LEU A 19 6.66 -37.81 40.10
N SER A 20 7.12 -37.17 39.03
CA SER A 20 7.32 -37.80 37.72
C SER A 20 8.79 -37.71 37.31
N ILE A 21 9.27 -38.85 36.83
CA ILE A 21 10.65 -39.26 36.63
C ILE A 21 11.28 -38.51 35.46
N ALA A 22 12.56 -38.17 35.62
CA ALA A 22 13.41 -37.59 34.59
C ALA A 22 13.47 -38.46 33.33
N GLY A 23 13.02 -37.91 32.21
CA GLY A 23 13.37 -38.35 30.86
C GLY A 23 13.98 -37.16 30.13
N ALA A 24 15.30 -37.12 30.03
CA ALA A 24 16.00 -36.13 29.22
C ALA A 24 15.89 -36.53 27.75
N SER A 25 14.88 -36.00 27.05
CA SER A 25 14.95 -35.82 25.61
C SER A 25 15.62 -34.46 25.37
N ALA A 26 16.85 -34.49 24.87
CA ALA A 26 17.47 -33.31 24.28
C ALA A 26 16.59 -32.90 23.09
N GLN A 27 15.80 -31.84 23.27
CA GLN A 27 15.19 -31.14 22.16
C GLN A 27 16.31 -30.27 21.58
N ASP A 28 16.76 -30.62 20.38
CA ASP A 28 17.51 -29.70 19.53
C ASP A 28 16.66 -28.44 19.42
N ALA A 29 17.06 -27.40 20.17
CA ALA A 29 16.53 -26.07 20.02
C ALA A 29 17.05 -25.57 18.67
N SER A 30 16.35 -25.94 17.61
CA SER A 30 16.43 -25.23 16.33
C SER A 30 16.24 -23.76 16.69
N PRO A 31 17.22 -22.88 16.40
CA PRO A 31 17.06 -21.47 16.71
C PRO A 31 15.80 -21.01 15.98
N ALA A 32 14.79 -20.60 16.76
CA ALA A 32 13.64 -19.93 16.20
C ALA A 32 14.19 -18.77 15.37
N ALA A 33 13.98 -18.84 14.06
CA ALA A 33 14.32 -17.73 13.17
C ALA A 33 13.66 -16.48 13.78
N THR A 34 14.50 -15.54 14.18
CA THR A 34 14.01 -14.19 14.45
C THR A 34 13.29 -13.77 13.17
N PRO A 35 12.02 -13.31 13.21
CA PRO A 35 11.43 -12.71 12.03
C PRO A 35 12.41 -11.62 11.61
N ALA A 36 12.93 -11.72 10.38
CA ALA A 36 13.58 -10.56 9.77
C ALA A 36 12.61 -9.39 9.96
N ALA A 37 13.13 -8.24 10.38
CA ALA A 37 12.32 -7.03 10.54
C ALA A 37 11.41 -6.94 9.32
N GLY A 38 10.10 -7.06 9.56
CA GLY A 38 9.12 -7.18 8.50
C GLY A 38 9.37 -6.04 7.53
N SER A 39 9.59 -6.38 6.26
CA SER A 39 9.50 -5.40 5.19
C SER A 39 8.13 -4.76 5.36
N ILE A 40 8.10 -3.53 5.87
CA ILE A 40 6.94 -2.67 5.71
C ILE A 40 6.85 -2.53 4.20
N GLN A 41 6.00 -3.34 3.57
CA GLN A 41 5.68 -3.15 2.18
C GLN A 41 4.89 -1.84 2.17
N LEU A 42 5.61 -0.75 1.90
CA LEU A 42 5.02 0.57 1.73
C LEU A 42 4.14 0.47 0.49
N THR A 43 2.85 0.23 0.72
CA THR A 43 1.85 0.24 -0.34
C THR A 43 1.40 1.68 -0.51
N HIS A 44 1.53 2.16 -1.74
CA HIS A 44 1.10 3.50 -2.11
C HIS A 44 -0.11 3.37 -3.04
N PRO A 45 -1.36 3.44 -2.53
CA PRO A 45 -2.53 3.37 -3.38
C PRO A 45 -2.44 4.36 -4.53
N ALA A 46 -2.80 3.92 -5.72
CA ALA A 46 -2.80 4.75 -6.92
C ALA A 46 -4.18 4.73 -7.56
N HIS A 47 -4.59 5.87 -8.08
CA HIS A 47 -5.90 6.03 -8.69
C HIS A 47 -5.83 7.00 -9.87
N ILE A 48 -6.73 6.84 -10.82
CA ILE A 48 -7.12 7.91 -11.73
C ILE A 48 -8.29 8.67 -11.10
N HIS A 49 -8.19 9.98 -11.07
CA HIS A 49 -9.23 10.90 -10.60
C HIS A 49 -9.67 11.84 -11.72
N GLU A 50 -10.90 12.32 -11.64
CA GLU A 50 -11.35 13.47 -12.43
C GLU A 50 -10.63 14.75 -11.98
N GLY A 51 -10.40 15.68 -12.91
CA GLY A 51 -9.75 16.96 -12.64
C GLY A 51 -8.25 16.95 -12.92
N THR A 52 -7.52 17.83 -12.22
CA THR A 52 -6.06 17.98 -12.35
C THR A 52 -5.39 17.81 -11.00
N CYS A 53 -4.07 17.71 -10.95
CA CYS A 53 -3.35 17.66 -9.67
C CYS A 53 -3.58 18.89 -8.77
N ASP A 54 -3.93 20.04 -9.35
CA ASP A 54 -4.25 21.27 -8.59
C ASP A 54 -5.70 21.30 -8.12
N GLU A 55 -6.61 20.67 -8.87
CA GLU A 55 -8.06 20.63 -8.60
C GLU A 55 -8.58 19.20 -8.81
N LEU A 56 -8.19 18.30 -7.92
CA LEU A 56 -8.50 16.87 -8.00
C LEU A 56 -9.88 16.58 -7.37
N ASP A 57 -10.74 15.80 -8.04
CA ASP A 57 -11.91 15.22 -7.37
C ASP A 57 -11.44 14.21 -6.32
N PRO A 58 -11.82 14.33 -5.04
CA PRO A 58 -11.37 13.40 -4.00
C PRO A 58 -11.91 11.97 -4.15
N ASN A 59 -12.89 11.73 -5.03
CA ASN A 59 -13.43 10.41 -5.31
C ASN A 59 -12.67 9.78 -6.49
N PRO A 60 -11.99 8.65 -6.30
CA PRO A 60 -11.32 7.95 -7.40
C PRO A 60 -12.31 7.56 -8.50
N LEU A 61 -11.94 7.84 -9.75
CA LEU A 61 -12.68 7.38 -10.93
C LEU A 61 -12.32 5.92 -11.25
N PHE A 62 -11.01 5.60 -11.27
CA PHE A 62 -10.52 4.24 -11.48
C PHE A 62 -9.50 3.84 -10.42
N PRO A 63 -9.72 2.75 -9.66
CA PRO A 63 -8.68 2.16 -8.83
C PRO A 63 -7.59 1.50 -9.67
N LEU A 64 -6.34 1.70 -9.26
CA LEU A 64 -5.18 1.03 -9.84
C LEU A 64 -4.57 0.07 -8.82
N GLU A 65 -3.85 -0.92 -9.32
CA GLU A 65 -3.05 -1.81 -8.50
C GLU A 65 -1.96 -1.02 -7.75
N ASN A 66 -1.70 -1.40 -6.51
CA ASN A 66 -0.70 -0.74 -5.68
C ASN A 66 0.70 -1.03 -6.25
N PRO A 67 1.54 -0.02 -6.53
CA PRO A 67 2.93 -0.23 -6.90
C PRO A 67 3.65 -1.07 -5.86
N THR A 68 4.28 -2.15 -6.31
CA THR A 68 5.09 -3.02 -5.47
C THR A 68 6.56 -2.80 -5.78
N GLN A 69 7.39 -2.74 -4.74
CA GLN A 69 8.83 -2.55 -4.90
C GLN A 69 9.42 -3.64 -5.81
N ILE A 70 10.21 -3.22 -6.79
CA ILE A 70 11.04 -4.10 -7.60
C ILE A 70 12.26 -4.49 -6.75
N GLU A 71 12.58 -5.79 -6.68
CA GLU A 71 13.70 -6.29 -5.88
C GLU A 71 15.00 -5.57 -6.21
N ASP A 72 15.78 -5.24 -5.17
CA ASP A 72 17.04 -4.49 -5.24
C ASP A 72 16.95 -3.14 -5.99
N SER A 73 15.77 -2.52 -6.02
CA SER A 73 15.52 -1.25 -6.70
C SER A 73 14.85 -0.20 -5.80
N MET A 74 15.07 1.07 -6.13
CA MET A 74 14.35 2.22 -5.56
C MET A 74 13.03 2.48 -6.29
N VAL A 75 12.66 1.62 -7.23
CA VAL A 75 11.44 1.74 -8.04
C VAL A 75 10.39 0.75 -7.54
N ALA A 76 9.16 1.20 -7.40
CA ALA A 76 7.99 0.35 -7.31
C ALA A 76 7.15 0.46 -8.59
N HIS A 77 6.54 -0.65 -8.98
CA HIS A 77 5.76 -0.76 -10.22
C HIS A 77 4.43 -1.45 -9.98
N SER A 78 3.39 -0.98 -10.67
CA SER A 78 2.16 -1.72 -10.90
C SER A 78 1.66 -1.51 -12.32
N MET A 79 0.80 -2.41 -12.76
CA MET A 79 0.09 -2.32 -14.03
C MET A 79 -1.38 -2.66 -13.80
N THR A 80 -2.27 -1.91 -14.43
CA THR A 80 -3.72 -2.13 -14.38
C THR A 80 -4.33 -1.85 -15.73
N THR A 81 -5.11 -2.78 -16.27
CA THR A 81 -5.98 -2.48 -17.42
C THR A 81 -7.27 -1.85 -16.91
N VAL A 82 -7.54 -0.62 -17.33
CA VAL A 82 -8.83 0.05 -17.09
C VAL A 82 -9.74 -0.15 -18.31
N ASP A 83 -11.01 -0.47 -18.06
CA ASP A 83 -12.01 -0.77 -19.12
C ASP A 83 -12.59 0.53 -19.71
N VAL A 84 -11.69 1.39 -20.21
CA VAL A 84 -11.98 2.65 -20.88
C VAL A 84 -10.85 2.95 -21.87
N SER A 85 -11.19 3.51 -23.04
CA SER A 85 -10.18 3.82 -24.05
C SER A 85 -9.30 5.00 -23.64
N LEU A 86 -8.07 5.06 -24.14
CA LEU A 86 -7.17 6.17 -23.86
C LEU A 86 -7.77 7.51 -24.34
N ASP A 87 -8.44 7.49 -25.49
CA ASP A 87 -9.16 8.65 -26.03
C ASP A 87 -10.27 9.14 -25.07
N ASP A 88 -11.03 8.23 -24.46
CA ASP A 88 -12.07 8.58 -23.49
C ASP A 88 -11.47 9.14 -22.19
N ILE A 89 -10.33 8.60 -21.73
CA ILE A 89 -9.59 9.18 -20.60
C ILE A 89 -9.11 10.60 -20.96
N LEU A 90 -8.67 10.84 -22.19
CA LEU A 90 -8.19 12.15 -22.64
C LEU A 90 -9.31 13.14 -22.98
N ALA A 91 -10.56 12.70 -23.06
CA ALA A 91 -11.70 13.54 -23.42
C ALA A 91 -12.06 14.57 -22.33
N ALA A 92 -11.57 14.39 -21.11
CA ALA A 92 -11.73 15.31 -19.99
C ALA A 92 -10.44 15.36 -19.14
N PRO A 93 -10.26 16.39 -18.30
CA PRO A 93 -9.13 16.43 -17.37
C PRO A 93 -9.20 15.26 -16.39
N HIS A 94 -8.11 14.50 -16.33
CA HIS A 94 -7.87 13.47 -15.33
C HIS A 94 -6.43 13.55 -14.82
N ALA A 95 -6.17 12.95 -13.67
CA ALA A 95 -4.83 12.82 -13.13
C ALA A 95 -4.62 11.45 -12.48
N VAL A 96 -3.39 10.95 -12.58
CA VAL A 96 -2.92 9.83 -11.76
C VAL A 96 -2.43 10.39 -10.43
N ASN A 97 -3.05 9.97 -9.33
CA ASN A 97 -2.67 10.34 -7.96
C ASN A 97 -2.11 9.12 -7.22
N VAL A 98 -1.13 9.36 -6.36
CA VAL A 98 -0.54 8.36 -5.47
C VAL A 98 -0.66 8.82 -4.03
N HIS A 99 -1.23 7.96 -3.18
CA HIS A 99 -1.45 8.19 -1.76
C HIS A 99 -0.26 7.71 -0.91
N GLU A 100 -0.07 8.30 0.26
CA GLU A 100 1.00 7.90 1.19
C GLU A 100 0.85 6.46 1.67
N SER A 101 -0.34 6.09 2.14
CA SER A 101 -0.64 4.72 2.55
C SER A 101 -2.16 4.53 2.63
N PRO A 102 -2.66 3.29 2.76
CA PRO A 102 -4.07 3.03 3.05
C PRO A 102 -4.56 3.73 4.33
N GLU A 103 -3.71 3.84 5.36
CA GLU A 103 -4.03 4.47 6.64
C GLU A 103 -3.99 6.00 6.57
N ASN A 104 -3.21 6.58 5.64
CA ASN A 104 -3.10 8.02 5.44
C ASN A 104 -3.50 8.45 4.02
N ALA A 105 -4.63 7.93 3.54
CA ALA A 105 -5.09 8.16 2.16
C ALA A 105 -5.41 9.63 1.84
N ALA A 106 -5.59 10.50 2.83
CA ALA A 106 -5.77 11.94 2.56
C ALA A 106 -4.46 12.66 2.24
N ASN A 107 -3.30 12.02 2.49
CA ASN A 107 -2.00 12.58 2.14
C ASN A 107 -1.54 12.05 0.78
N TYR A 108 -1.32 12.95 -0.16
CA TYR A 108 -0.84 12.63 -1.50
C TYR A 108 0.67 12.76 -1.57
N VAL A 109 1.34 11.80 -2.19
CA VAL A 109 2.81 11.77 -2.28
C VAL A 109 3.33 12.06 -3.68
N ALA A 110 2.55 11.75 -4.72
CA ALA A 110 2.87 12.12 -6.10
C ALA A 110 1.61 12.29 -6.94
N CYS A 111 1.68 13.11 -8.01
CA CYS A 111 0.58 13.29 -8.95
C CYS A 111 1.07 13.74 -10.33
N GLY A 112 0.40 13.26 -11.39
CA GLY A 112 0.58 13.74 -12.76
C GLY A 112 -0.74 13.89 -13.50
N ASN A 113 -0.93 15.03 -14.19
CA ASN A 113 -2.05 15.22 -15.10
C ASN A 113 -1.92 14.25 -16.28
N ILE A 114 -3.04 13.64 -16.69
CA ILE A 114 -3.12 12.80 -17.88
C ILE A 114 -3.31 13.72 -19.09
N GLU A 115 -2.20 14.24 -19.58
CA GLU A 115 -2.15 15.17 -20.71
C GLU A 115 -0.83 15.03 -21.48
N GLY A 116 -0.83 15.44 -22.74
CA GLY A 116 0.36 15.44 -23.58
C GLY A 116 0.18 14.70 -24.90
N PRO A 117 1.27 14.53 -25.67
CA PRO A 117 1.22 13.83 -26.94
C PRO A 117 1.12 12.31 -26.74
N VAL A 118 0.17 11.69 -27.46
CA VAL A 118 0.15 10.23 -27.65
C VAL A 118 1.05 9.89 -28.83
N VAL A 119 1.98 8.95 -28.63
CA VAL A 119 2.91 8.47 -29.65
C VAL A 119 2.76 6.96 -29.75
N ASP A 120 2.34 6.48 -30.92
CA ASP A 120 2.14 5.05 -31.21
C ASP A 120 1.24 4.33 -30.17
N GLY A 121 0.15 4.99 -29.74
CA GLY A 121 -0.81 4.44 -28.77
C GLY A 121 -0.37 4.58 -27.31
N THR A 122 0.76 5.23 -27.05
CA THR A 122 1.32 5.41 -25.71
C THR A 122 1.37 6.88 -25.32
N LEU A 123 0.86 7.19 -24.12
CA LEU A 123 1.05 8.45 -23.42
C LEU A 123 1.97 8.24 -22.21
N ILE A 124 2.97 9.11 -22.06
CA ILE A 124 3.89 9.08 -20.92
C ILE A 124 3.76 10.39 -20.15
N ILE A 125 3.44 10.30 -18.86
CA ILE A 125 3.30 11.45 -17.97
C ILE A 125 4.27 11.35 -16.79
N GLY A 126 4.78 12.50 -16.35
CA GLY A 126 5.53 12.58 -15.09
C GLY A 126 4.58 12.61 -13.90
N LEU A 127 4.93 11.89 -12.83
CA LEU A 127 4.30 12.03 -11.53
C LEU A 127 5.21 12.91 -10.67
N ASN A 128 4.80 14.16 -10.47
CA ASN A 128 5.54 15.12 -9.68
C ASN A 128 5.38 14.82 -8.20
N GLN A 129 6.44 15.03 -7.44
CA GLN A 129 6.41 14.94 -6.00
C GLN A 129 5.42 15.95 -5.39
N LEU A 130 4.66 15.50 -4.41
CA LEU A 130 3.79 16.34 -3.59
C LEU A 130 4.25 16.29 -2.13
N ASN A 131 3.97 17.37 -1.39
CA ASN A 131 4.10 17.44 0.07
C ASN A 131 5.48 17.01 0.62
N ASP A 132 6.55 17.32 -0.11
CA ASP A 132 7.93 16.95 0.25
C ASP A 132 8.10 15.44 0.53
N SER A 133 7.31 14.58 -0.14
CA SER A 133 7.25 13.14 0.12
C SER A 133 8.54 12.37 -0.20
N GLY A 134 9.44 12.94 -1.01
CA GLY A 134 10.58 12.24 -1.59
C GLY A 134 10.19 11.17 -2.63
N ILE A 135 8.94 11.15 -3.08
CA ILE A 135 8.41 10.21 -4.07
C ILE A 135 8.04 10.99 -5.34
N ALA A 136 8.59 10.58 -6.46
CA ALA A 136 8.16 11.02 -7.79
C ALA A 136 8.09 9.81 -8.72
N GLY A 137 7.71 9.99 -9.98
CA GLY A 137 7.54 8.85 -10.85
C GLY A 137 7.19 9.18 -12.29
N VAL A 138 6.76 8.14 -12.98
CA VAL A 138 6.24 8.18 -14.35
C VAL A 138 5.02 7.26 -14.39
N SER A 139 3.97 7.70 -15.08
CA SER A 139 2.90 6.80 -15.50
C SER A 139 2.91 6.68 -17.01
N VAL A 140 2.73 5.45 -17.50
CA VAL A 140 2.62 5.14 -18.92
C VAL A 140 1.21 4.60 -19.14
N LEU A 141 0.46 5.24 -20.03
CA LEU A 141 -0.86 4.82 -20.42
C LEU A 141 -0.77 4.33 -21.87
N GLU A 142 -1.09 3.06 -22.10
CA GLU A 142 -0.98 2.41 -23.41
C GLU A 142 -2.35 1.91 -23.85
N GLU A 143 -2.70 2.10 -25.12
CA GLU A 143 -3.86 1.44 -25.72
C GLU A 143 -3.69 -0.08 -25.62
N ASN A 144 -4.71 -0.78 -25.12
CA ASN A 144 -4.70 -2.24 -25.03
C ASN A 144 -5.38 -2.85 -26.27
N ASP A 145 -4.68 -3.73 -26.99
CA ASP A 145 -5.20 -4.42 -28.19
C ASP A 145 -6.47 -5.25 -27.94
N ALA A 146 -6.67 -5.73 -26.71
CA ALA A 146 -7.87 -6.44 -26.28
C ALA A 146 -9.01 -5.49 -25.84
N GLY A 147 -8.77 -4.18 -25.83
CA GLY A 147 -9.68 -3.13 -25.38
C GLY A 147 -9.27 -2.54 -24.02
N GLY A 148 -9.58 -1.26 -23.82
CA GLY A 148 -9.21 -0.51 -22.62
C GLY A 148 -7.86 0.17 -22.71
N THR A 149 -7.32 0.56 -21.56
CA THR A 149 -6.02 1.23 -21.43
C THR A 149 -5.19 0.52 -20.36
N ASP A 150 -3.96 0.16 -20.69
CA ASP A 150 -2.99 -0.34 -19.73
C ASP A 150 -2.29 0.82 -19.05
N VAL A 151 -2.47 0.95 -17.74
CA VAL A 151 -1.89 2.01 -16.92
C VAL A 151 -0.77 1.42 -16.09
N HIS A 152 0.45 1.77 -16.44
CA HIS A 152 1.63 1.47 -15.66
C HIS A 152 1.94 2.65 -14.73
N VAL A 153 2.21 2.35 -13.46
CA VAL A 153 2.66 3.34 -12.48
C VAL A 153 4.02 2.93 -11.99
N TYR A 154 5.02 3.79 -12.23
CA TYR A 154 6.37 3.67 -11.70
C TYR A 154 6.59 4.80 -10.70
N ILE A 155 6.83 4.47 -9.44
CA ILE A 155 7.25 5.46 -8.43
C ILE A 155 8.67 5.16 -7.98
N VAL A 156 9.43 6.21 -7.71
CA VAL A 156 10.81 6.17 -7.26
C VAL A 156 10.88 6.81 -5.87
N TYR A 157 11.46 6.10 -4.92
CA TYR A 157 11.69 6.59 -3.57
C TYR A 157 12.98 7.40 -3.50
N ASP A 158 13.07 8.31 -2.53
CA ASP A 158 14.32 8.96 -2.09
C ASP A 158 15.12 9.58 -3.26
N LEU A 159 14.43 10.37 -4.09
CA LEU A 159 15.12 11.28 -4.99
C LEU A 159 15.87 12.31 -4.14
N ALA A 160 17.18 12.11 -3.98
CA ALA A 160 18.04 12.98 -3.20
C ALA A 160 17.78 14.46 -3.55
N SER A 161 17.30 15.20 -2.55
CA SER A 161 17.07 16.65 -2.58
C SER A 161 18.36 17.45 -2.51
#